data_AF-A0A950W2B3-F1
#
_entry.id   AF-A0A950W2B3-F1
#
_cell.length_a   1.000
_cell.length_b   1.000
_cell.length_c   1.000
_cell.angle_alpha   90.00
_cell.angle_beta   90.00
_cell.angle_gamma   90.00
#
_symmetry.space_group_name_H-M   'P 1'
#
loop_
_entity.id
_entity.type
_entity.pdbx_description
1 polymer ?
#
loop_
_entity_poly.entity_id
_entity_poly.type
_entity_poly.pdbx_seq_one_letter_code
_entity_poly.pdbx_strand_id
1 'polypeptide(L)'
;MLVRLQNPGCTFFATEKDWREKHRRCLVEDARPMLILAPMHPVLLVYDLDQTDGPPLPMKLLEFARFEGQWRPRWLSNLVANANRHRIKVDFKKLSKTLGGFATFLGSGSWRKRIVIHAGLDQPSRFGVLAHELGHILLGHTGGDEDHWWPSRMGLSTSAIEVEAEAVAHIVAARFGLRGGSAAYLSGYVKNGAVPAAVSLDHIAKVAGRIEQMAQGLLPPPRTRPRTRPARRSARA
;
A
#
# COMPACT_ATOMS: atom_id res chain seq x y z
N MET A 1 3.29 11.92 9.44
CA MET A 1 3.96 12.38 8.19
C MET A 1 5.47 12.56 8.37
N LEU A 2 5.95 13.19 9.45
CA LEU A 2 7.39 13.38 9.75
C LEU A 2 8.22 12.09 9.86
N VAL A 3 7.68 11.05 10.49
CA VAL A 3 8.35 9.74 10.60
C VAL A 3 8.66 9.14 9.23
N ARG A 4 7.67 9.15 8.32
CA ARG A 4 7.83 8.59 6.97
C ARG A 4 8.79 9.38 6.08
N LEU A 5 9.10 10.63 6.41
CA LEU A 5 10.16 11.39 5.73
C LEU A 5 11.56 10.94 6.17
N GLN A 6 11.72 10.55 7.44
CA GLN A 6 12.99 10.07 8.01
C GLN A 6 13.22 8.58 7.73
N ASN A 7 12.16 7.77 7.85
CA ASN A 7 12.15 6.36 7.50
C ASN A 7 10.84 6.03 6.76
N PRO A 8 10.86 5.98 5.43
CA PRO A 8 9.69 5.63 4.62
C PRO A 8 9.12 4.24 4.94
N GLY A 9 9.95 3.35 5.50
CA GLY A 9 9.57 1.99 5.87
C GLY A 9 8.91 1.85 7.24
N CYS A 10 8.81 2.94 8.01
CA CYS A 10 8.30 2.89 9.37
C CYS A 10 6.76 2.87 9.40
N THR A 11 6.22 1.82 10.01
CA THR A 11 4.77 1.62 10.19
C THR A 11 4.35 1.71 11.64
N PHE A 12 5.10 1.07 12.53
CA PHE A 12 4.89 1.13 13.98
C PHE A 12 6.06 1.83 14.63
N PHE A 13 5.76 2.92 15.32
CA PHE A 13 6.73 3.65 16.11
C PHE A 13 6.10 4.07 17.43
N ALA A 14 6.91 4.09 18.47
CA ALA A 14 6.53 4.55 19.78
C ALA A 14 7.72 5.21 20.47
N THR A 15 7.46 5.92 21.56
CA THR A 15 8.54 6.40 22.43
C THR A 15 9.24 5.21 23.09
N GLU A 16 10.49 5.38 23.50
CA GLU A 16 11.20 4.35 24.26
C GLU A 16 10.40 3.90 25.50
N LYS A 17 9.79 4.87 26.21
CA LYS A 17 8.95 4.62 27.37
C LYS A 17 7.76 3.73 27.03
N ASP A 18 7.04 4.03 25.95
CA ASP A 18 5.90 3.23 25.50
C ASP A 18 6.33 1.82 25.07
N TRP A 19 7.46 1.68 24.37
CA TRP A 19 8.00 0.36 24.01
C TRP A 19 8.25 -0.50 25.25
N ARG A 20 8.89 0.08 26.27
CA ARG A 20 9.20 -0.61 27.53
C ARG A 20 7.94 -0.94 28.34
N GLU A 21 7.08 0.05 28.57
CA GLU A 21 5.95 -0.06 29.51
C GLU A 21 4.72 -0.75 28.90
N LYS A 22 4.38 -0.45 27.65
CA LYS A 22 3.14 -0.93 27.02
C LYS A 22 3.36 -2.16 26.15
N HIS A 23 4.53 -2.26 25.52
CA HIS A 23 4.82 -3.33 24.56
C HIS A 23 5.86 -4.34 25.07
N ARG A 24 6.46 -4.11 26.24
CA ARG A 24 7.49 -4.96 26.85
C ARG A 24 8.68 -5.22 25.91
N ARG A 25 9.08 -4.20 25.15
CA ARG A 25 10.24 -4.23 24.24
C ARG A 25 11.27 -3.20 24.67
N CYS A 26 12.54 -3.51 24.47
CA CYS A 26 13.67 -2.62 24.71
C CYS A 26 14.28 -2.21 23.36
N LEU A 27 14.89 -1.03 23.29
CA LEU A 27 15.60 -0.62 22.09
C LEU A 27 16.87 -1.46 21.90
N VAL A 28 17.24 -1.74 20.66
CA VAL A 28 18.57 -2.26 20.33
C VAL A 28 19.61 -1.16 20.50
N GLU A 29 20.88 -1.53 20.74
CA GLU A 29 21.95 -0.58 21.05
C GLU A 29 22.11 0.51 19.97
N ASP A 30 22.01 0.13 18.70
CA ASP A 30 22.13 1.04 17.54
C ASP A 30 20.79 1.67 17.10
N ALA A 31 19.79 1.74 17.98
CA ALA A 31 18.49 2.33 17.65
C ALA A 31 18.64 3.81 17.28
N ARG A 32 18.21 4.16 16.06
CA ARG A 32 18.25 5.53 15.52
C ARG A 32 16.90 6.21 15.77
N PRO A 33 16.85 7.28 16.57
CA PRO A 33 15.60 7.97 16.83
C PRO A 33 15.08 8.70 15.60
N MET A 34 13.76 8.77 15.48
CA MET A 34 13.04 9.61 14.54
C MET A 34 12.29 10.71 15.28
N LEU A 35 12.19 11.88 14.66
CA LEU A 35 11.56 13.05 15.26
C LEU A 35 10.07 13.14 14.87
N ILE A 36 9.22 13.40 15.86
CA ILE A 36 7.84 13.86 15.64
C ILE A 36 7.59 15.19 16.37
N LEU A 37 6.69 15.99 15.80
CA LEU A 37 6.10 17.12 16.50
C LEU A 37 4.86 16.61 17.24
N ALA A 38 4.73 16.95 18.52
CA ALA A 38 3.58 16.60 19.33
C ALA A 38 2.97 17.85 19.97
N PRO A 39 1.64 17.93 20.14
CA PRO A 39 1.02 19.06 20.84
C PRO A 39 1.65 19.25 22.21
N MET A 40 1.99 20.50 22.56
CA MET A 40 2.61 20.89 23.83
C MET A 40 4.01 20.29 24.11
N HIS A 41 4.67 19.68 23.11
CA HIS A 41 6.06 19.23 23.21
C HIS A 41 6.83 19.69 21.97
N PRO A 42 7.93 20.44 22.09
CA PRO A 42 8.61 21.01 20.94
C PRO A 42 9.10 19.94 19.96
N VAL A 43 9.62 18.81 20.45
CA VAL A 43 10.02 17.63 19.66
C VAL A 43 9.94 16.37 20.54
N LEU A 44 9.47 15.24 20.00
CA LEU A 44 9.56 13.92 20.62
C LEU A 44 10.38 12.94 19.77
N LEU A 45 11.14 12.08 20.45
CA LEU A 45 11.85 10.96 19.83
C LEU A 45 10.97 9.71 19.84
N VAL A 46 10.87 9.08 18.68
CA VAL A 46 10.19 7.80 18.50
C VAL A 46 11.08 6.82 17.75
N TYR A 47 10.88 5.54 18.00
CA TYR A 47 11.70 4.46 17.47
C TYR A 47 10.82 3.48 16.72
N ASP A 48 11.33 2.97 15.60
CA ASP A 48 10.68 1.91 14.83
C ASP A 48 10.65 0.62 15.64
N LEU A 49 9.62 -0.17 15.43
CA LEU A 49 9.50 -1.51 15.98
C LEU A 49 10.71 -2.41 15.62
N ASP A 50 11.29 -2.28 14.43
CA ASP A 50 12.49 -3.07 14.07
C ASP A 50 13.74 -2.69 14.86
N GLN A 51 13.72 -1.55 15.53
CA GLN A 51 14.81 -1.07 16.38
C GLN A 51 14.62 -1.52 17.84
N THR A 52 13.79 -2.54 18.05
CA THR A 52 13.45 -3.03 19.38
C THR A 52 13.55 -4.55 19.47
N ASP A 53 14.09 -5.04 20.58
CA ASP A 53 14.08 -6.44 20.99
C ASP A 53 13.01 -6.67 22.06
N GLY A 54 12.35 -7.82 21.99
CA GLY A 54 11.29 -8.15 22.93
C GLY A 54 10.45 -9.34 22.45
N PRO A 55 9.31 -9.60 23.10
CA PRO A 55 8.44 -10.74 22.82
C PRO A 55 8.09 -10.84 21.33
N PRO A 56 7.90 -12.04 20.77
CA PRO A 56 7.51 -12.18 19.37
C PRO A 56 6.26 -11.34 19.07
N LEU A 57 6.24 -10.70 17.90
CA LEU A 57 5.08 -9.93 17.46
C LEU A 57 3.85 -10.83 17.38
N PRO A 58 2.65 -10.32 17.71
CA PRO A 58 1.42 -11.06 17.49
C PRO A 58 1.40 -11.62 16.07
N MET A 59 1.10 -12.91 15.88
CA MET A 59 1.14 -13.52 14.53
C MET A 59 0.29 -12.74 13.53
N LYS A 60 -0.80 -12.12 13.98
CA LYS A 60 -1.65 -11.24 13.16
C LYS A 60 -0.90 -10.07 12.49
N LEU A 61 0.14 -9.53 13.13
CA LEU A 61 1.03 -8.48 12.60
C LEU A 61 2.14 -9.04 11.69
N LEU A 62 2.33 -10.35 11.65
CA LEU A 62 3.30 -11.03 10.77
C LEU A 62 2.61 -11.69 9.56
N GLU A 63 1.35 -12.07 9.70
CA GLU A 63 0.57 -12.80 8.69
C GLU A 63 -0.16 -11.89 7.69
N PHE A 64 -0.27 -10.58 7.93
CA PHE A 64 -1.02 -9.67 7.04
C PHE A 64 -0.49 -9.67 5.60
N ALA A 65 0.83 -9.80 5.44
CA ALA A 65 1.48 -9.84 4.12
C ALA A 65 1.71 -11.26 3.60
N ARG A 66 1.28 -12.31 4.32
CA ARG A 66 1.55 -13.71 3.97
C ARG A 66 0.43 -14.28 3.10
N PHE A 67 0.81 -14.86 1.97
CA PHE A 67 -0.09 -15.53 1.04
C PHE A 67 0.45 -16.92 0.69
N GLU A 68 -0.42 -17.92 0.64
CA GLU A 68 -0.08 -19.31 0.41
C GLU A 68 -1.04 -19.94 -0.60
N GLY A 69 -0.54 -20.85 -1.43
CA GLY A 69 -1.32 -21.55 -2.44
C GLY A 69 -0.47 -21.99 -3.62
N GLN A 70 -1.12 -22.56 -4.64
CA GLN A 70 -0.43 -22.90 -5.88
C GLN A 70 0.08 -21.63 -6.56
N TRP A 71 1.37 -21.62 -6.88
CA TRP A 71 2.03 -20.41 -7.36
C TRP A 71 2.65 -20.60 -8.75
N ARG A 72 2.50 -19.59 -9.60
CA ARG A 72 3.21 -19.50 -10.88
C ARG A 72 4.02 -18.20 -10.92
N PRO A 73 5.37 -18.25 -11.02
CA PRO A 73 6.23 -17.06 -11.02
C PRO A 73 5.83 -15.99 -12.05
N ARG A 74 5.30 -16.43 -13.20
CA ARG A 74 4.81 -15.55 -14.27
C ARG A 74 3.77 -14.53 -13.82
N TRP A 75 2.96 -14.84 -12.80
CA TRP A 75 1.93 -13.92 -12.31
C TRP A 75 2.53 -12.65 -11.72
N LEU A 76 3.56 -12.80 -10.87
CA LEU A 76 4.32 -11.65 -10.34
C LEU A 76 5.08 -10.93 -11.45
N SER A 77 5.75 -11.67 -12.34
CA SER A 77 6.49 -11.07 -13.46
C SER A 77 5.60 -10.24 -14.39
N ASN A 78 4.42 -10.76 -14.75
CA ASN A 78 3.44 -10.04 -15.56
C ASN A 78 2.92 -8.80 -14.84
N LEU A 79 2.61 -8.92 -13.55
CA LEU A 79 2.09 -7.81 -12.76
C LEU A 79 3.11 -6.67 -12.65
N VAL A 80 4.39 -6.99 -12.40
CA VAL A 80 5.50 -6.02 -12.41
C VAL A 80 5.68 -5.39 -13.79
N ALA A 81 5.68 -6.19 -14.86
CA ALA A 81 5.85 -5.68 -16.22
C ALA A 81 4.71 -4.74 -16.64
N ASN A 82 3.47 -5.07 -16.29
CA ASN A 82 2.32 -4.21 -16.54
C ASN A 82 2.35 -2.94 -15.68
N ALA A 83 2.70 -3.03 -14.40
CA ALA A 83 2.93 -1.84 -13.56
C ALA A 83 3.96 -0.90 -14.21
N ASN A 84 5.07 -1.46 -14.71
CA ASN A 84 6.09 -0.68 -15.40
C ASN A 84 5.57 0.00 -16.68
N ARG A 85 4.71 -0.68 -17.46
CA ARG A 85 4.03 -0.08 -18.63
C ARG A 85 3.09 1.07 -18.25
N HIS A 86 2.52 1.01 -17.04
CA HIS A 86 1.75 2.09 -16.43
C HIS A 86 2.63 3.19 -15.80
N ARG A 87 3.95 3.18 -16.05
CA ARG A 87 4.93 4.11 -15.46
C ARG A 87 4.93 4.06 -13.93
N ILE A 88 4.63 2.90 -13.35
CA ILE A 88 4.73 2.59 -11.93
C ILE A 88 5.97 1.71 -11.74
N LYS A 89 7.03 2.27 -11.16
CA LYS A 89 8.26 1.51 -10.91
C LYS A 89 8.07 0.57 -9.72
N VAL A 90 8.37 -0.71 -9.87
CA VAL A 90 8.35 -1.68 -8.75
C VAL A 90 9.77 -2.06 -8.36
N ASP A 91 10.14 -1.82 -7.10
CA ASP A 91 11.44 -2.22 -6.52
C ASP A 91 11.25 -3.21 -5.37
N PHE A 92 12.19 -4.14 -5.23
CA PHE A 92 12.26 -5.05 -4.08
C PHE A 92 13.42 -4.62 -3.17
N LYS A 93 13.13 -4.27 -1.92
CA LYS A 93 14.14 -3.80 -0.96
C LYS A 93 13.95 -4.45 0.41
N LYS A 94 15.00 -4.53 1.22
CA LYS A 94 14.84 -4.91 2.63
C LYS A 94 14.07 -3.77 3.32
N LEU A 95 12.92 -4.11 3.89
CA LEU A 95 12.03 -3.22 4.63
C LEU A 95 11.90 -3.72 6.07
N SER A 96 11.13 -2.98 6.85
CA SER A 96 10.68 -3.37 8.18
C SER A 96 9.99 -4.73 8.19
N LYS A 97 10.11 -5.47 9.30
CA LYS A 97 9.41 -6.75 9.48
C LYS A 97 7.88 -6.57 9.46
N THR A 98 7.37 -5.39 9.79
CA THR A 98 5.94 -5.07 9.78
C THR A 98 5.50 -4.32 8.54
N LEU A 99 6.36 -4.17 7.53
CA LEU A 99 6.00 -3.51 6.28
C LEU A 99 6.18 -4.46 5.09
N GLY A 100 5.04 -4.91 4.54
CA GLY A 100 5.05 -5.72 3.33
C GLY A 100 5.48 -4.92 2.09
N GLY A 101 5.03 -3.67 1.99
CA GLY A 101 5.36 -2.75 0.90
C GLY A 101 4.78 -1.36 1.13
N PHE A 102 5.04 -0.44 0.19
CA PHE A 102 4.39 0.87 0.14
C PHE A 102 4.44 1.49 -1.25
N ALA A 103 3.40 2.25 -1.60
CA ALA A 103 3.34 3.12 -2.77
C ALA A 103 3.74 4.57 -2.42
N THR A 104 4.53 5.20 -3.28
CA THR A 104 4.92 6.60 -3.18
C THR A 104 4.95 7.28 -4.54
N PHE A 105 4.97 8.61 -4.54
CA PHE A 105 5.16 9.40 -5.73
C PHE A 105 6.63 9.44 -6.12
N LEU A 106 6.90 9.40 -7.43
CA LEU A 106 8.21 9.72 -7.97
C LEU A 106 8.04 10.98 -8.81
N GLY A 107 8.47 12.12 -8.28
CA GLY A 107 8.36 13.41 -8.99
C GLY A 107 9.36 13.51 -10.13
N SER A 108 8.88 14.03 -11.27
CA SER A 108 9.62 14.41 -12.50
C SER A 108 10.50 13.31 -13.13
N GLY A 109 10.05 12.76 -14.26
CA GLY A 109 10.79 11.79 -15.06
C GLY A 109 9.87 10.86 -15.87
N SER A 110 10.41 9.75 -16.39
CA SER A 110 9.63 8.72 -17.11
C SER A 110 8.68 7.91 -16.22
N TRP A 111 8.86 7.97 -14.90
CA TRP A 111 8.09 7.23 -13.89
C TRP A 111 7.18 8.18 -13.11
N ARG A 112 5.93 7.78 -12.87
CA ARG A 112 4.92 8.58 -12.14
C ARG A 112 4.82 8.18 -10.68
N LYS A 113 4.91 6.88 -10.42
CA LYS A 113 4.73 6.27 -9.10
C LYS A 113 5.81 5.25 -8.88
N ARG A 114 6.03 4.92 -7.60
CA ARG A 114 6.94 3.87 -7.18
C ARG A 114 6.29 3.02 -6.12
N ILE A 115 6.35 1.71 -6.30
CA ILE A 115 6.01 0.72 -5.29
C ILE A 115 7.32 0.08 -4.82
N VAL A 116 7.50 -0.02 -3.51
CA VAL A 116 8.59 -0.78 -2.91
C VAL A 116 8.00 -1.94 -2.14
N ILE A 117 8.48 -3.16 -2.41
CA ILE A 117 8.03 -4.39 -1.75
C ILE A 117 9.18 -4.97 -0.92
N HIS A 118 8.84 -5.53 0.23
CA HIS A 118 9.82 -6.18 1.09
C HIS A 118 10.40 -7.43 0.41
N ALA A 119 11.71 -7.38 0.14
CA ALA A 119 12.47 -8.47 -0.45
C ALA A 119 12.55 -9.73 0.44
N GLY A 120 12.22 -9.63 1.73
CA GLY A 120 12.18 -10.79 2.63
C GLY A 120 10.96 -11.71 2.42
N LEU A 121 9.93 -11.23 1.72
CA LEU A 121 8.71 -11.99 1.43
C LEU A 121 8.96 -13.04 0.34
N ASP A 122 8.24 -14.15 0.41
CA ASP A 122 8.16 -15.14 -0.68
C ASP A 122 7.31 -14.61 -1.85
N GLN A 123 7.40 -15.25 -3.02
CA GLN A 123 6.78 -14.71 -4.24
C GLN A 123 5.25 -14.55 -4.18
N PRO A 124 4.47 -15.50 -3.63
CA PRO A 124 3.03 -15.30 -3.45
C PRO A 124 2.71 -14.11 -2.55
N SER A 125 3.46 -13.92 -1.47
CA SER A 125 3.30 -12.79 -0.56
C SER A 125 3.65 -11.46 -1.22
N ARG A 126 4.76 -11.41 -2.00
CA ARG A 126 5.10 -10.23 -2.81
C ARG A 126 4.00 -9.90 -3.82
N PHE A 127 3.33 -10.90 -4.37
CA PHE A 127 2.21 -10.69 -5.29
C PHE A 127 0.99 -10.09 -4.59
N GLY A 128 0.61 -10.62 -3.42
CA GLY A 128 -0.50 -10.07 -2.63
C GLY A 128 -0.24 -8.63 -2.20
N VAL A 129 0.98 -8.33 -1.72
CA VAL A 129 1.41 -6.97 -1.40
C VAL A 129 1.40 -6.07 -2.64
N LEU A 130 1.93 -6.52 -3.77
CA LEU A 130 1.90 -5.73 -5.01
C LEU A 130 0.47 -5.41 -5.44
N ALA A 131 -0.46 -6.35 -5.31
CA ALA A 131 -1.88 -6.13 -5.61
C ALA A 131 -2.50 -5.09 -4.67
N HIS A 132 -2.17 -5.12 -3.37
CA HIS A 132 -2.60 -4.12 -2.39
C HIS A 132 -2.10 -2.71 -2.76
N GLU A 133 -0.79 -2.56 -3.02
CA GLU A 133 -0.19 -1.27 -3.37
C GLU A 133 -0.70 -0.73 -4.72
N LEU A 134 -0.91 -1.61 -5.70
CA LEU A 134 -1.58 -1.25 -6.95
C LEU A 134 -3.04 -0.85 -6.71
N GLY A 135 -3.72 -1.47 -5.75
CA GLY A 135 -5.03 -1.07 -5.28
C GLY A 135 -5.05 0.41 -4.87
N HIS A 136 -4.14 0.84 -3.98
CA HIS A 136 -4.03 2.25 -3.58
C HIS A 136 -3.84 3.21 -4.77
N ILE A 137 -3.04 2.82 -5.77
CA ILE A 137 -2.81 3.66 -6.95
C ILE A 137 -4.05 3.69 -7.84
N LEU A 138 -4.55 2.53 -8.27
CA LEU A 138 -5.63 2.41 -9.26
C LEU A 138 -7.01 2.82 -8.71
N LEU A 139 -7.21 2.78 -7.39
CA LEU A 139 -8.39 3.35 -6.73
C LEU A 139 -8.28 4.88 -6.54
N GLY A 140 -7.10 5.47 -6.77
CA GLY A 140 -6.91 6.91 -6.67
C GLY A 140 -6.62 7.42 -5.26
N HIS A 141 -6.26 6.55 -4.31
CA HIS A 141 -5.94 6.92 -2.93
C HIS A 141 -4.65 7.72 -2.84
N THR A 142 -3.74 7.49 -3.77
CA THR A 142 -2.52 8.30 -3.92
C THR A 142 -2.70 9.44 -4.92
N GLY A 143 -3.92 9.90 -5.20
CA GLY A 143 -4.17 10.98 -6.16
C GLY A 143 -4.30 10.52 -7.61
N GLY A 144 -5.03 11.33 -8.38
CA GLY A 144 -5.38 11.04 -9.77
C GLY A 144 -4.18 11.03 -10.71
N ASP A 145 -4.33 10.30 -11.81
CA ASP A 145 -3.37 10.31 -12.91
C ASP A 145 -3.62 11.50 -13.84
N GLU A 146 -2.56 12.13 -14.33
CA GLU A 146 -2.65 13.23 -15.30
C GLU A 146 -3.38 12.80 -16.60
N ASP A 147 -3.23 11.53 -16.99
CA ASP A 147 -3.90 10.95 -18.18
C ASP A 147 -5.25 10.29 -17.84
N HIS A 148 -5.76 10.49 -16.61
CA HIS A 148 -7.07 10.00 -16.16
C HIS A 148 -7.24 8.48 -16.24
N TRP A 149 -6.15 7.71 -16.06
CA TRP A 149 -6.21 6.25 -15.97
C TRP A 149 -6.90 5.74 -14.71
N TRP A 150 -6.86 6.53 -13.64
CA TRP A 150 -7.57 6.28 -12.39
C TRP A 150 -8.05 7.60 -11.77
N PRO A 151 -9.14 7.56 -10.98
CA PRO A 151 -9.70 8.76 -10.36
C PRO A 151 -8.77 9.35 -9.29
N SER A 152 -9.08 10.56 -8.80
CA SER A 152 -8.48 11.08 -7.57
C SER A 152 -9.50 10.93 -6.43
N ARG A 153 -9.18 10.11 -5.42
CA ARG A 153 -10.05 9.82 -4.26
C ARG A 153 -9.33 10.08 -2.93
N MET A 154 -8.53 11.16 -2.88
CA MET A 154 -7.73 11.52 -1.70
C MET A 154 -8.53 12.05 -0.49
N GLY A 155 -9.86 12.16 -0.59
CA GLY A 155 -10.73 12.68 0.48
C GLY A 155 -11.37 11.61 1.37
N LEU A 156 -11.00 10.34 1.20
CA LEU A 156 -11.54 9.22 1.98
C LEU A 156 -10.85 9.11 3.35
N SER A 157 -11.55 8.53 4.33
CA SER A 157 -10.93 8.17 5.60
C SER A 157 -9.88 7.09 5.39
N THR A 158 -8.82 7.08 6.20
CA THR A 158 -7.78 6.03 6.16
C THR A 158 -8.40 4.63 6.27
N SER A 159 -9.43 4.49 7.10
CA SER A 159 -10.19 3.24 7.24
C SER A 159 -10.80 2.77 5.90
N ALA A 160 -11.48 3.66 5.17
CA ALA A 160 -12.06 3.31 3.87
C ALA A 160 -10.98 3.01 2.81
N ILE A 161 -9.88 3.77 2.82
CA ILE A 161 -8.73 3.59 1.91
C ILE A 161 -8.12 2.20 2.05
N GLU A 162 -7.80 1.80 3.30
CA GLU A 162 -7.19 0.51 3.59
C GLU A 162 -8.17 -0.63 3.30
N VAL A 163 -9.45 -0.50 3.67
CA VAL A 163 -10.48 -1.51 3.37
C VAL A 163 -10.60 -1.77 1.88
N GLU A 164 -10.65 -0.72 1.06
CA GLU A 164 -10.76 -0.90 -0.38
C GLU A 164 -9.51 -1.54 -0.99
N ALA A 165 -8.31 -1.10 -0.60
CA ALA A 165 -7.05 -1.66 -1.09
C ALA A 165 -6.90 -3.14 -0.68
N GLU A 166 -7.26 -3.45 0.57
CA GLU A 166 -7.22 -4.82 1.10
C GLU A 166 -8.25 -5.73 0.42
N ALA A 167 -9.46 -5.24 0.18
CA ALA A 167 -10.49 -5.98 -0.56
C ALA A 167 -10.03 -6.29 -2.00
N VAL A 168 -9.39 -5.34 -2.67
CA VAL A 168 -8.79 -5.57 -4.00
C VAL A 168 -7.74 -6.68 -3.93
N ALA A 169 -6.79 -6.60 -3.00
CA ALA A 169 -5.74 -7.61 -2.84
C ALA A 169 -6.31 -8.99 -2.53
N HIS A 170 -7.33 -9.05 -1.67
CA HIS A 170 -8.03 -10.27 -1.31
C HIS A 170 -8.71 -10.93 -2.51
N ILE A 171 -9.51 -10.17 -3.27
CA ILE A 171 -10.21 -10.69 -4.46
C ILE A 171 -9.21 -11.19 -5.50
N VAL A 172 -8.14 -10.43 -5.74
CA VAL A 172 -7.09 -10.83 -6.68
C VAL A 172 -6.44 -12.13 -6.21
N ALA A 173 -5.94 -12.19 -4.97
CA ALA A 173 -5.30 -13.38 -4.42
C ALA A 173 -6.21 -14.62 -4.51
N ALA A 174 -7.49 -14.48 -4.13
CA ALA A 174 -8.47 -15.57 -4.19
C ALA A 174 -8.66 -16.12 -5.62
N ARG A 175 -8.68 -15.25 -6.65
CA ARG A 175 -8.79 -15.67 -8.06
C ARG A 175 -7.57 -16.44 -8.57
N PHE A 176 -6.42 -16.26 -7.94
CA PHE A 176 -5.20 -17.04 -8.21
C PHE A 176 -5.05 -18.25 -7.28
N GLY A 177 -6.08 -18.59 -6.49
CA GLY A 177 -6.05 -19.72 -5.56
C GLY A 177 -5.15 -19.49 -4.35
N LEU A 178 -4.79 -18.25 -4.05
CA LEU A 178 -3.99 -17.87 -2.91
C LEU A 178 -4.89 -17.54 -1.71
N ARG A 179 -4.51 -18.04 -0.54
CA ARG A 179 -5.12 -17.76 0.76
C ARG A 179 -4.14 -16.93 1.57
N GLY A 180 -4.58 -15.90 2.29
CA GLY A 180 -3.66 -15.01 3.00
C GLY A 180 -4.34 -14.02 3.93
N GLY A 181 -3.52 -13.23 4.64
CA GLY A 181 -3.88 -12.43 5.83
C GLY A 181 -4.98 -11.38 5.67
N SER A 182 -5.37 -11.04 4.44
CA SER A 182 -6.36 -10.01 4.14
C SER A 182 -7.78 -10.31 4.62
N ALA A 183 -8.15 -11.59 4.69
CA ALA A 183 -9.45 -11.99 5.23
C ALA A 183 -9.62 -11.64 6.71
N ALA A 184 -8.55 -11.82 7.50
CA ALA A 184 -8.56 -11.50 8.93
C ALA A 184 -8.53 -9.98 9.18
N TYR A 185 -7.96 -9.19 8.27
CA TYR A 185 -7.95 -7.73 8.37
C TYR A 185 -9.33 -7.13 8.06
N LEU A 186 -10.01 -7.59 7.00
CA LEU A 186 -11.36 -7.13 6.63
C LEU A 186 -12.39 -7.31 7.77
N SER A 187 -12.31 -8.40 8.53
CA SER A 187 -13.18 -8.63 9.70
C SER A 187 -13.03 -7.58 10.81
N GLY A 188 -11.89 -6.90 10.91
CA GLY A 188 -11.64 -5.85 11.91
C GLY A 188 -12.21 -4.48 11.53
N TYR A 189 -12.42 -4.22 10.24
CA TYR A 189 -12.97 -2.96 9.73
C TYR A 189 -14.48 -2.96 9.58
N VAL A 190 -15.07 -4.15 9.49
CA VAL A 190 -16.51 -4.35 9.58
C VAL A 190 -16.92 -4.32 11.06
N LYS A 191 -16.93 -3.13 11.66
CA LYS A 191 -17.55 -2.94 12.99
C LYS A 191 -19.05 -3.17 12.83
N ASN A 192 -19.60 -4.14 13.56
CA ASN A 192 -21.03 -4.46 13.59
C ASN A 192 -21.66 -4.84 12.22
N GLY A 193 -20.90 -5.45 11.31
CA GLY A 193 -21.46 -5.85 9.99
C GLY A 193 -21.55 -4.71 8.96
N ALA A 194 -21.18 -3.48 9.31
CA ALA A 194 -21.31 -2.33 8.43
C ALA A 194 -19.98 -1.99 7.73
N VAL A 195 -20.00 -2.00 6.40
CA VAL A 195 -18.93 -1.45 5.55
C VAL A 195 -19.01 0.08 5.61
N PRO A 196 -17.88 0.82 5.75
CA PRO A 196 -17.93 2.29 5.73
C PRO A 196 -18.63 2.79 4.46
N ALA A 197 -19.60 3.70 4.58
CA ALA A 197 -20.43 4.16 3.46
C ALA A 197 -19.64 4.76 2.28
N ALA A 198 -18.39 5.19 2.52
CA ALA A 198 -17.50 5.75 1.52
C ALA A 198 -16.75 4.69 0.67
N VAL A 199 -16.82 3.40 1.06
CA VAL A 199 -16.24 2.27 0.33
C VAL A 199 -17.06 1.99 -0.93
N SER A 200 -16.39 1.94 -2.08
CA SER A 200 -17.03 1.68 -3.37
C SER A 200 -16.75 0.27 -3.86
N LEU A 201 -17.75 -0.61 -3.73
CA LEU A 201 -17.70 -1.99 -4.23
C LEU A 201 -17.47 -2.06 -5.76
N ASP A 202 -18.03 -1.12 -6.52
CA ASP A 202 -17.85 -1.02 -7.97
C ASP A 202 -16.38 -0.73 -8.34
N HIS A 203 -15.73 0.21 -7.65
CA HIS A 203 -14.31 0.49 -7.87
C HIS A 203 -13.43 -0.70 -7.45
N ILE A 204 -13.73 -1.34 -6.31
CA ILE A 204 -13.03 -2.55 -5.87
C ILE A 204 -13.10 -3.63 -6.96
N ALA A 205 -14.30 -3.95 -7.45
CA ALA A 205 -14.49 -4.99 -8.46
C ALA A 205 -13.77 -4.67 -9.78
N LYS A 206 -13.86 -3.42 -10.25
CA LYS A 206 -13.18 -2.96 -11.47
C LYS A 206 -11.66 -3.04 -11.35
N VAL A 207 -11.10 -2.54 -10.24
CA VAL A 207 -9.65 -2.55 -10.02
C VAL A 207 -9.14 -3.97 -9.82
N ALA A 208 -9.85 -4.82 -9.06
CA ALA A 208 -9.49 -6.23 -8.90
C ALA A 208 -9.49 -6.98 -10.24
N GLY A 209 -10.50 -6.76 -11.10
CA GLY A 209 -10.54 -7.32 -12.45
C GLY A 209 -9.39 -6.84 -13.33
N ARG A 210 -9.01 -5.57 -13.22
CA ARG A 210 -7.87 -5.01 -13.97
C ARG A 210 -6.54 -5.62 -13.52
N ILE A 211 -6.30 -5.71 -12.21
CA ILE A 211 -5.08 -6.31 -11.66
C ILE A 211 -4.98 -7.79 -12.02
N GLU A 212 -6.10 -8.51 -12.00
CA GLU A 212 -6.16 -9.90 -12.46
C GLU A 212 -5.70 -10.03 -13.93
N GLN A 213 -6.24 -9.21 -14.83
CA GLN A 213 -5.81 -9.20 -16.24
C GLN A 213 -4.31 -8.91 -16.38
N MET A 214 -3.79 -7.96 -15.58
CA MET A 214 -2.36 -7.63 -15.55
C MET A 214 -1.50 -8.79 -15.04
N ALA A 215 -2.02 -9.66 -14.17
CA ALA A 215 -1.29 -10.82 -13.67
C ALA A 215 -1.38 -12.03 -14.62
N GLN A 216 -2.50 -12.20 -15.32
CA GLN A 216 -2.70 -13.30 -16.27
C GLN A 216 -1.87 -13.15 -17.55
N GLY A 217 -1.64 -11.91 -18.02
CA GLY A 217 -0.88 -11.67 -19.25
C GLY A 217 -0.36 -10.25 -19.39
N LEU A 218 0.51 -10.04 -20.39
CA LEU A 218 1.06 -8.73 -20.74
C LEU A 218 0.02 -7.93 -21.52
N LEU A 219 -0.43 -6.81 -20.94
CA LEU A 219 -1.44 -5.94 -21.54
C LEU A 219 -0.77 -4.87 -22.41
N PRO A 220 -1.42 -4.40 -23.49
CA PRO A 220 -0.89 -3.30 -24.28
C PRO A 220 -0.66 -2.06 -23.40
N PRO A 221 0.37 -1.25 -23.70
CA PRO A 221 0.67 -0.07 -22.93
C PRO A 221 -0.54 0.88 -22.91
N PRO A 222 -0.76 1.57 -21.79
CA PRO A 222 -1.84 2.54 -21.67
C PRO A 222 -1.75 3.64 -22.74
N ARG A 223 -2.82 3.83 -23.52
CA ARG A 223 -2.97 4.96 -24.46
C ARG A 223 -3.13 6.28 -23.69
N THR A 224 -2.27 7.27 -23.94
CA THR A 224 -2.44 8.63 -23.38
C THR A 224 -3.77 9.22 -23.83
N ARG A 225 -4.68 9.55 -22.90
CA ARG A 225 -5.90 10.29 -23.25
C ARG A 225 -5.55 11.76 -23.46
N PRO A 226 -5.92 12.39 -24.60
CA PRO A 226 -5.63 13.81 -24.82
C PRO A 226 -6.29 14.66 -23.74
N ARG A 227 -5.57 15.70 -23.26
CA ARG A 227 -6.16 16.74 -22.40
C ARG A 227 -7.36 17.34 -23.13
N THR A 228 -8.56 17.17 -22.61
CA THR A 228 -9.70 17.98 -23.05
C THR A 228 -9.35 19.44 -22.72
N ARG A 229 -9.08 20.26 -23.73
CA ARG A 229 -8.91 21.72 -23.54
C ARG A 229 -10.21 22.20 -22.89
N PRO A 230 -10.17 22.93 -21.76
CA PRO A 230 -11.39 23.52 -21.23
C PRO A 230 -12.00 24.39 -22.32
N ALA A 231 -13.30 24.18 -22.58
CA ALA A 231 -14.03 24.95 -23.56
C ALA A 231 -13.79 26.44 -23.30
N ARG A 232 -13.27 27.15 -24.31
CA ARG A 232 -13.14 28.61 -24.25
C ARG A 232 -14.51 29.16 -23.90
N ARG A 233 -14.68 29.66 -22.68
CA ARG A 233 -15.82 30.51 -22.33
C ARG A 233 -15.77 31.68 -23.30
N SER A 234 -16.71 31.73 -24.25
CA SER A 234 -16.93 32.91 -25.07
C SER A 234 -17.31 34.04 -24.12
N ALA A 235 -16.40 35.00 -23.93
CA ALA A 235 -16.79 36.32 -23.48
C ALA A 235 -17.70 36.89 -24.56
N ARG A 236 -19.01 36.90 -24.32
CA ARG A 236 -19.92 37.76 -25.07
C ARG A 236 -19.77 39.16 -24.47
N ALA A 237 -19.44 40.10 -25.36
CA ALA A 237 -19.46 41.53 -25.15
C ALA A 237 -20.89 42.03 -24.88
#